data_AF-A0A822D9L0-F1
#
_entry.id   AF-A0A822D9L0-F1
#
_cell.length_a   1.000
_cell.length_b   1.000
_cell.length_c   1.000
_cell.angle_alpha   90.00
_cell.angle_beta   90.00
_cell.angle_gamma   90.00
#
_symmetry.space_group_name_H-M   'P 1'
#
loop_
_entity.id
_entity.type
_entity.pdbx_description
1 polymer ?
#
loop_
_entity_poly.entity_id
_entity_poly.type
_entity_poly.pdbx_seq_one_letter_code
_entity_poly.pdbx_strand_id
1 'polypeptide(L)'
;IKYWTPERMRKAKPIEELQKNVRFSPASENAFLQILPNSDGSLAIIEPGAADNITWQSRLISPNNQATKAAGKVFFSTSSGEAMCSASVVTAPSKSLVVTAAHCLFDDSTRTWYTNCIFVPVYDEGAAPLGRWVGRYGTILNAYAPSSASSKNYNYDVGFVVVSPVNARKIAQVTGSQGIKFNAPRNQMTFSFGYPGNIADGEIMSACISKTMANRCGAPSYVGQALRC
;
A
#
# COMPACT_ATOMS: atom_id res chain seq x y z
N ILE A 1 -15.95 -13.03 -3.17
CA ILE A 1 -15.92 -12.57 -1.75
C ILE A 1 -15.74 -13.73 -0.75
N LYS A 2 -16.44 -14.87 -0.87
CA LYS A 2 -16.37 -15.98 0.11
C LYS A 2 -14.96 -16.52 0.42
N TYR A 3 -14.03 -16.42 -0.54
CA TYR A 3 -12.63 -16.87 -0.37
C TYR A 3 -11.94 -16.17 0.81
N TRP A 4 -12.04 -14.84 0.92
CA TRP A 4 -11.38 -14.08 1.97
C TRP A 4 -12.24 -14.00 3.22
N THR A 5 -11.87 -14.80 4.22
CA THR A 5 -12.38 -14.69 5.59
C THR A 5 -11.50 -13.73 6.41
N PRO A 6 -11.97 -13.22 7.57
CA PRO A 6 -11.10 -12.47 8.49
C PRO A 6 -9.82 -13.21 8.83
N GLU A 7 -9.92 -14.53 8.99
CA GLU A 7 -8.80 -15.40 9.33
C GLU A 7 -7.74 -15.47 8.22
N ARG A 8 -8.18 -15.58 6.95
CA ARG A 8 -7.25 -15.56 5.80
C ARG A 8 -6.61 -14.20 5.61
N MET A 9 -7.38 -13.12 5.82
CA MET A 9 -6.82 -11.77 5.74
C MET A 9 -5.73 -11.56 6.80
N ARG A 10 -5.94 -11.98 8.05
CA ARG A 10 -4.92 -11.92 9.12
C ARG A 10 -3.65 -12.73 8.83
N LYS A 11 -3.77 -13.82 8.05
CA LYS A 11 -2.66 -14.71 7.72
C LYS A 11 -1.90 -14.30 6.45
N ALA A 12 -2.44 -13.35 5.68
CA ALA A 12 -1.81 -12.91 4.44
C ALA A 12 -0.52 -12.15 4.74
N LYS A 13 0.56 -12.51 4.04
CA LYS A 13 1.90 -11.97 4.27
C LYS A 13 2.22 -10.79 3.35
N PRO A 14 3.08 -9.84 3.75
CA PRO A 14 3.63 -8.86 2.81
C PRO A 14 4.19 -9.56 1.57
N ILE A 15 3.92 -9.02 0.39
CA ILE A 15 4.33 -9.67 -0.87
C ILE A 15 5.86 -9.81 -0.98
N GLU A 16 6.61 -8.90 -0.37
CA GLU A 16 8.07 -8.92 -0.33
C GLU A 16 8.62 -10.15 0.41
N GLU A 17 7.89 -10.69 1.40
CA GLU A 17 8.28 -11.93 2.08
C GLU A 17 8.08 -13.17 1.20
N LEU A 18 7.17 -13.09 0.24
CA LEU A 18 6.86 -14.19 -0.67
C LEU A 18 7.65 -14.11 -1.98
N GLN A 19 8.11 -12.92 -2.37
CA GLN A 19 8.94 -12.70 -3.54
C GLN A 19 10.43 -12.85 -3.21
N LYS A 20 10.94 -14.09 -3.32
CA LYS A 20 12.37 -14.43 -3.04
C LYS A 20 13.41 -13.66 -3.86
N ASN A 21 13.01 -12.98 -4.94
CA ASN A 21 13.91 -12.37 -5.92
C ASN A 21 13.92 -10.83 -5.88
N VAL A 22 13.12 -10.19 -5.02
CA VAL A 22 13.12 -8.73 -4.88
C VAL A 22 13.72 -8.36 -3.53
N ARG A 23 15.04 -8.18 -3.51
CA ARG A 23 15.71 -7.57 -2.35
C ARG A 23 15.46 -6.07 -2.38
N PHE A 24 14.33 -5.62 -1.84
CA PHE A 24 14.30 -4.27 -1.31
C PHE A 24 15.17 -4.29 -0.06
N SER A 25 16.38 -3.73 -0.13
CA SER A 25 17.12 -3.45 1.10
C SER A 25 16.24 -2.50 1.92
N PRO A 26 15.92 -2.82 3.19
CA PRO A 26 15.24 -1.87 4.05
C PRO A 26 16.05 -0.57 4.05
N ALA A 27 15.36 0.57 4.09
CA ALA A 27 16.01 1.85 4.32
C ALA A 27 16.62 1.81 5.74
N SER A 28 17.88 1.35 5.84
CA SER A 28 18.69 1.18 7.06
C SER A 28 18.03 0.40 8.20
N GLU A 29 18.65 -0.72 8.60
CA GLU A 29 18.32 -1.52 9.80
C GLU A 29 18.42 -0.74 11.14
N ASN A 30 18.74 0.56 11.13
CA ASN A 30 19.00 1.36 12.33
C ASN A 30 17.78 2.18 12.81
N ALA A 31 16.63 2.12 12.15
CA ALA A 31 15.39 2.76 12.62
C ALA A 31 14.51 1.77 13.39
N PHE A 32 15.06 1.07 14.40
CA PHE A 32 14.23 0.37 15.37
C PHE A 32 13.58 1.39 16.30
N LEU A 33 12.34 1.75 15.99
CA LEU A 33 11.53 2.68 16.78
C LEU A 33 11.10 2.02 18.09
N GLN A 34 11.49 2.59 19.23
CA GLN A 34 10.95 2.20 20.54
C GLN A 34 9.48 2.65 20.64
N ILE A 35 8.59 1.69 20.88
CA ILE A 35 7.16 1.92 21.10
C ILE A 35 6.99 2.38 22.55
N LEU A 36 6.57 3.64 22.75
CA LEU A 36 6.08 4.11 24.05
C LEU A 36 4.59 4.41 23.96
N PRO A 37 3.73 3.85 24.84
CA PRO A 37 2.31 4.16 24.85
C PRO A 37 2.02 5.55 25.42
N ASN A 38 1.13 6.32 24.78
CA ASN A 38 0.59 7.55 25.38
C ASN A 38 -0.53 7.25 26.38
N SER A 39 -0.82 8.22 27.23
CA SER A 39 -1.86 8.16 28.27
C SER A 39 -3.31 8.10 27.74
N ASP A 40 -3.54 8.37 26.46
CA ASP A 40 -4.85 8.27 25.79
C ASP A 40 -5.00 6.98 24.95
N GLY A 41 -4.02 6.07 24.99
CA GLY A 41 -4.01 4.85 24.19
C GLY A 41 -3.58 5.03 22.73
N SER A 42 -3.21 6.26 22.31
CA SER A 42 -2.53 6.48 21.04
C SER A 42 -1.06 6.08 21.12
N LEU A 43 -0.51 5.54 20.02
CA LEU A 43 0.92 5.33 19.88
C LEU A 43 1.50 6.51 19.10
N ALA A 44 2.13 7.47 19.79
CA ALA A 44 2.96 8.48 19.13
C ALA A 44 4.41 8.01 19.15
N ILE A 45 5.01 7.86 17.98
CA ILE A 45 6.45 7.63 17.86
C ILE A 45 7.11 8.98 17.59
N ILE A 46 7.85 9.50 18.59
CA ILE A 46 8.69 10.69 18.47
C ILE A 46 10.14 10.22 18.36
N GLU A 47 10.79 10.49 17.23
CA GLU A 47 12.24 10.28 17.10
C GLU A 47 13.03 11.34 17.89
N PRO A 48 14.12 10.98 18.59
CA PRO A 48 15.06 11.95 19.13
C PRO A 48 16.00 12.43 18.02
N GLY A 49 15.66 13.58 17.40
CA GLY A 49 16.50 14.16 16.34
C GLY A 49 15.80 15.26 15.54
N ALA A 50 15.45 16.36 16.20
CA ALA A 50 14.80 17.51 15.60
C ALA A 50 15.63 18.16 14.47
N ALA A 51 15.23 17.93 13.21
CA ALA A 51 15.51 18.82 12.08
C ALA A 51 14.53 18.67 10.90
N ASP A 52 13.88 17.51 10.71
CA ASP A 52 13.22 17.19 9.42
C ASP A 52 11.69 16.95 9.45
N ASN A 53 10.97 17.32 10.53
CA ASN A 53 9.50 17.15 10.64
C ASN A 53 9.00 15.74 10.21
N ILE A 54 9.69 14.70 10.67
CA ILE A 54 9.30 13.30 10.43
C ILE A 54 8.24 12.93 11.46
N THR A 55 7.12 12.36 11.03
CA THR A 55 6.05 11.90 11.93
C THR A 55 5.58 10.53 11.52
N TRP A 56 5.53 9.63 12.49
CA TRP A 56 4.97 8.30 12.37
C TRP A 56 3.71 8.19 13.21
N GLN A 57 2.66 7.62 12.62
CA GLN A 57 1.39 7.36 13.30
C GLN A 57 0.90 5.97 12.95
N SER A 58 0.46 5.22 13.96
CA SER A 58 -0.08 3.87 13.80
C SER A 58 -1.55 3.82 14.22
N ARG A 59 -2.27 2.82 13.72
CA ARG A 59 -3.71 2.61 13.95
C ARG A 59 -4.57 3.81 13.53
N LEU A 60 -4.32 4.31 12.32
CA LEU A 60 -5.07 5.42 11.73
C LEU A 60 -6.43 4.98 11.20
N ILE A 61 -7.39 4.89 12.10
CA ILE A 61 -8.79 4.57 11.76
C ILE A 61 -9.63 5.77 12.15
N SER A 62 -9.87 6.66 11.18
CA SER A 62 -10.75 7.81 11.37
C SER A 62 -11.86 7.78 10.32
N PRO A 63 -13.11 7.45 10.69
CA PRO A 63 -14.25 7.44 9.79
C PRO A 63 -14.60 8.81 9.20
N ASN A 64 -14.01 9.88 9.75
CA ASN A 64 -14.23 11.27 9.35
C ASN A 64 -13.07 11.85 8.53
N ASN A 65 -11.92 11.18 8.47
CA ASN A 65 -10.80 11.61 7.64
C ASN A 65 -10.89 10.93 6.27
N GLN A 66 -11.20 11.71 5.23
CA GLN A 66 -11.32 11.19 3.87
C GLN A 66 -10.03 10.52 3.36
N ALA A 67 -8.85 11.00 3.78
CA ALA A 67 -7.58 10.45 3.33
C ALA A 67 -7.38 9.01 3.81
N THR A 68 -7.72 8.72 5.07
CA THR A 68 -7.64 7.37 5.64
C THR A 68 -8.79 6.49 5.18
N LYS A 69 -10.00 7.04 4.95
CA LYS A 69 -11.13 6.28 4.40
C LYS A 69 -10.89 5.71 3.01
N ALA A 70 -10.17 6.47 2.17
CA ALA A 70 -9.82 6.03 0.83
C ALA A 70 -8.64 5.03 0.83
N ALA A 71 -7.87 4.93 1.90
CA ALA A 71 -6.77 3.98 2.05
C ALA A 71 -7.25 2.63 2.59
N GLY A 72 -6.54 1.56 2.25
CA GLY A 72 -6.89 0.21 2.68
C GLY A 72 -5.84 -0.83 2.34
N LYS A 73 -6.12 -2.06 2.78
CA LYS A 73 -5.29 -3.24 2.51
C LYS A 73 -5.82 -3.94 1.28
N VAL A 74 -4.94 -4.38 0.38
CA VAL A 74 -5.28 -5.24 -0.77
C VAL A 74 -4.76 -6.63 -0.49
N PHE A 75 -5.58 -7.63 -0.78
CA PHE A 75 -5.27 -9.05 -0.57
C PHE A 75 -5.38 -9.81 -1.87
N PHE A 76 -4.47 -10.75 -2.11
CA PHE A 76 -4.42 -11.53 -3.34
C PHE A 76 -3.72 -12.87 -3.10
N SER A 77 -3.91 -13.82 -4.01
CA SER A 77 -3.27 -15.13 -3.97
C SER A 77 -2.14 -15.20 -4.99
N THR A 78 -0.98 -15.66 -4.53
CA THR A 78 0.20 -15.96 -5.33
C THR A 78 0.44 -17.46 -5.39
N SER A 79 1.43 -17.90 -6.19
CA SER A 79 1.89 -19.29 -6.18
C SER A 79 2.54 -19.71 -4.85
N SER A 80 3.00 -18.75 -4.04
CA SER A 80 3.71 -18.99 -2.78
C SER A 80 2.85 -18.78 -1.54
N GLY A 81 1.59 -18.35 -1.69
CA GLY A 81 0.66 -18.13 -0.59
C GLY A 81 -0.26 -16.93 -0.77
N GLU A 82 -1.06 -16.68 0.27
CA GLU A 82 -1.91 -15.50 0.41
C GLU A 82 -1.04 -14.30 0.79
N ALA A 83 -1.19 -13.22 0.04
CA ALA A 83 -0.35 -12.03 0.13
C ALA A 83 -1.18 -10.77 0.36
N MET A 84 -0.51 -9.73 0.84
CA MET A 84 -1.09 -8.43 1.08
C MET A 84 -0.17 -7.29 0.63
N CYS A 85 -0.81 -6.17 0.31
CA CYS A 85 -0.19 -4.88 0.06
C CYS A 85 -1.09 -3.75 0.60
N SER A 86 -0.69 -2.51 0.37
CA SER A 86 -1.53 -1.33 0.57
C SER A 86 -2.06 -0.77 -0.75
N ALA A 87 -3.19 -0.06 -0.69
CA ALA A 87 -3.78 0.60 -1.84
C ALA A 87 -4.66 1.79 -1.43
N SER A 88 -5.03 2.63 -2.40
CA SER A 88 -5.92 3.77 -2.17
C SER A 88 -6.92 3.99 -3.30
N VAL A 89 -8.14 4.42 -2.96
CA VAL A 89 -9.15 4.83 -3.94
C VAL A 89 -8.75 6.17 -4.55
N VAL A 90 -8.66 6.20 -5.88
CA VAL A 90 -8.30 7.42 -6.63
C VAL A 90 -9.48 7.94 -7.44
N THR A 91 -9.48 9.25 -7.65
CA THR A 91 -10.52 9.94 -8.39
C THR A 91 -10.52 9.49 -9.85
N ALA A 92 -11.65 8.96 -10.31
CA ALA A 92 -11.85 8.51 -11.68
C ALA A 92 -13.33 8.63 -12.08
N PRO A 93 -13.65 8.85 -13.37
CA PRO A 93 -15.04 8.88 -13.85
C PRO A 93 -15.84 7.61 -13.50
N SER A 94 -15.16 6.46 -13.47
CA SER A 94 -15.77 5.19 -13.12
C SER A 94 -16.24 5.13 -11.67
N LYS A 95 -15.65 5.92 -10.76
CA LYS A 95 -15.82 5.88 -9.28
C LYS A 95 -15.45 4.52 -8.65
N SER A 96 -14.64 3.73 -9.36
CA SER A 96 -14.31 2.34 -9.02
C SER A 96 -12.81 2.03 -9.09
N LEU A 97 -11.95 3.05 -9.14
CA LEU A 97 -10.52 2.88 -9.38
C LEU A 97 -9.71 2.92 -8.08
N VAL A 98 -8.82 1.95 -7.93
CA VAL A 98 -7.88 1.82 -6.81
C VAL A 98 -6.46 1.84 -7.38
N VAL A 99 -5.55 2.60 -6.78
CA VAL A 99 -4.12 2.61 -7.09
C VAL A 99 -3.35 1.77 -6.08
N THR A 100 -2.33 1.04 -6.56
CA THR A 100 -1.37 0.27 -5.76
C THR A 100 -0.05 0.15 -6.53
N ALA A 101 0.91 -0.64 -6.07
CA ALA A 101 2.13 -0.93 -6.83
C ALA A 101 1.86 -2.01 -7.90
N ALA A 102 2.62 -2.01 -8.98
CA ALA A 102 2.49 -3.02 -10.03
C ALA A 102 2.88 -4.41 -9.50
N HIS A 103 3.92 -4.49 -8.65
CA HIS A 103 4.35 -5.73 -8.03
C HIS A 103 3.29 -6.34 -7.09
N CYS A 104 2.30 -5.56 -6.63
CA CYS A 104 1.17 -6.05 -5.84
C CYS A 104 0.09 -6.73 -6.68
N LEU A 105 0.15 -6.60 -8.02
CA LEU A 105 -0.85 -7.15 -8.94
C LEU A 105 -0.29 -8.22 -9.87
N PHE A 106 1.02 -8.18 -10.12
CA PHE A 106 1.65 -8.95 -11.19
C PHE A 106 2.96 -9.58 -10.73
N ASP A 107 3.06 -10.88 -10.95
CA ASP A 107 4.28 -11.64 -10.77
C ASP A 107 5.13 -11.51 -12.04
N ASP A 108 6.20 -10.74 -11.94
CA ASP A 108 7.11 -10.51 -13.07
C ASP A 108 7.94 -11.75 -13.43
N SER A 109 8.15 -12.67 -12.48
CA SER A 109 8.94 -13.90 -12.73
C SER A 109 8.16 -14.93 -13.55
N THR A 110 6.87 -15.08 -13.26
CA THR A 110 5.98 -16.01 -13.98
C THR A 110 5.18 -15.32 -15.08
N ARG A 111 5.24 -13.98 -15.15
CA ARG A 111 4.48 -13.13 -16.08
C ARG A 111 2.97 -13.31 -15.95
N THR A 112 2.48 -13.50 -14.71
CA THR A 112 1.07 -13.75 -14.42
C THR A 112 0.47 -12.73 -13.47
N TRP A 113 -0.84 -12.51 -13.61
CA TRP A 113 -1.62 -11.70 -12.66
C TRP A 113 -1.97 -12.52 -11.42
N TYR A 114 -1.89 -11.89 -10.24
CA TYR A 114 -2.37 -12.52 -9.02
C TYR A 114 -3.89 -12.69 -9.03
N THR A 115 -4.35 -13.70 -8.30
CA THR A 115 -5.76 -14.09 -8.28
C THR A 115 -6.43 -13.73 -6.96
N ASN A 116 -7.75 -13.90 -6.87
CA ASN A 116 -8.54 -13.58 -5.67
C ASN A 116 -8.37 -12.13 -5.17
N CYS A 117 -8.01 -11.18 -6.03
CA CYS A 117 -7.74 -9.81 -5.59
C CYS A 117 -8.98 -9.14 -4.96
N ILE A 118 -8.84 -8.67 -3.71
CA ILE A 118 -9.82 -7.80 -3.04
C ILE A 118 -9.12 -6.58 -2.43
N PHE A 119 -9.83 -5.45 -2.40
CA PHE A 119 -9.45 -4.27 -1.66
C PHE A 119 -10.38 -4.06 -0.46
N VAL A 120 -9.81 -3.76 0.71
CA VAL A 120 -10.54 -3.55 1.97
C VAL A 120 -10.18 -2.17 2.52
N PRO A 121 -10.98 -1.13 2.22
CA PRO A 121 -10.77 0.19 2.77
C PRO A 121 -10.98 0.19 4.28
N VAL A 122 -10.08 0.87 4.99
CA VAL A 122 -10.09 0.96 6.46
C VAL A 122 -10.07 -0.42 7.13
N TYR A 123 -9.25 -1.34 6.61
CA TYR A 123 -9.00 -2.64 7.25
C TYR A 123 -8.42 -2.44 8.66
N ASP A 124 -8.83 -3.28 9.61
CA ASP A 124 -8.30 -3.33 10.98
C ASP A 124 -8.41 -4.75 11.55
N GLU A 125 -7.30 -5.47 11.70
CA GLU A 125 -7.24 -6.76 12.43
C GLU A 125 -8.26 -7.84 11.96
N GLY A 126 -8.57 -7.85 10.66
CA GLY A 126 -9.53 -8.75 10.01
C GLY A 126 -10.92 -8.13 9.78
N ALA A 127 -11.17 -6.95 10.34
CA ALA A 127 -12.38 -6.17 10.11
C ALA A 127 -12.37 -5.53 8.72
N ALA A 128 -13.56 -5.42 8.14
CA ALA A 128 -13.79 -4.80 6.83
C ALA A 128 -14.99 -3.84 6.91
N PRO A 129 -14.88 -2.73 7.67
CA PRO A 129 -16.02 -1.88 8.04
C PRO A 129 -16.73 -1.25 6.83
N LEU A 130 -15.98 -1.01 5.75
CA LEU A 130 -16.51 -0.48 4.49
C LEU A 130 -16.65 -1.54 3.40
N GLY A 131 -16.63 -2.82 3.79
CA GLY A 131 -16.82 -3.96 2.91
C GLY A 131 -15.55 -4.45 2.21
N ARG A 132 -15.67 -5.57 1.49
CA ARG A 132 -14.61 -6.19 0.70
C ARG A 132 -14.92 -6.01 -0.79
N TRP A 133 -14.04 -5.36 -1.53
CA TRP A 133 -14.27 -4.92 -2.90
C TRP A 133 -13.47 -5.78 -3.88
N VAL A 134 -14.15 -6.59 -4.69
CA VAL A 134 -13.49 -7.54 -5.61
C VAL A 134 -12.86 -6.81 -6.78
N GLY A 135 -11.55 -7.00 -7.01
CA GLY A 135 -10.85 -6.53 -8.20
C GLY A 135 -11.32 -7.28 -9.46
N ARG A 136 -11.59 -6.55 -10.54
CA ARG A 136 -12.05 -7.11 -11.83
C ARG A 136 -11.03 -6.95 -12.94
N TYR A 137 -10.45 -5.77 -13.05
CA TYR A 137 -9.48 -5.45 -14.10
C TYR A 137 -8.28 -4.80 -13.47
N GLY A 138 -7.12 -5.44 -13.59
CA GLY A 138 -5.83 -4.89 -13.24
C GLY A 138 -5.15 -4.29 -14.47
N THR A 139 -4.41 -3.21 -14.28
CA THR A 139 -3.50 -2.67 -15.28
C THR A 139 -2.22 -2.21 -14.59
N ILE A 140 -1.11 -2.37 -15.28
CA ILE A 140 0.23 -1.94 -14.84
C ILE A 140 0.89 -1.23 -16.01
N LEU A 141 1.87 -0.38 -15.72
CA LEU A 141 2.62 0.32 -16.77
C LEU A 141 3.54 -0.67 -17.51
N ASN A 142 3.53 -0.62 -18.84
CA ASN A 142 4.32 -1.53 -19.68
C ASN A 142 5.83 -1.48 -19.36
N ALA A 143 6.35 -0.33 -18.94
CA ALA A 143 7.74 -0.17 -18.55
C ALA A 143 8.13 -0.95 -17.27
N TYR A 144 7.16 -1.30 -16.42
CA TYR A 144 7.41 -2.17 -15.26
C TYR A 144 7.48 -3.65 -15.65
N ALA A 145 6.66 -4.08 -16.61
CA ALA A 145 6.61 -5.44 -17.10
C ALA A 145 6.82 -5.51 -18.63
N PRO A 146 7.97 -5.09 -19.15
CA PRO A 146 8.25 -5.12 -20.59
C PRO A 146 8.39 -6.58 -21.08
N SER A 147 8.37 -6.76 -22.40
CA SER A 147 8.60 -8.07 -23.03
C SER A 147 10.00 -8.62 -22.78
N SER A 148 11.00 -7.75 -22.68
CA SER A 148 12.37 -8.09 -22.29
C SER A 148 12.62 -7.72 -20.83
N ALA A 149 12.84 -8.72 -19.97
CA ALA A 149 13.07 -8.51 -18.54
C ALA A 149 14.27 -7.59 -18.24
N SER A 150 15.29 -7.55 -19.11
CA SER A 150 16.44 -6.65 -18.96
C SER A 150 16.08 -5.17 -19.10
N SER A 151 14.93 -4.86 -19.71
CA SER A 151 14.42 -3.50 -19.90
C SER A 151 13.48 -3.04 -18.78
N LYS A 152 13.31 -3.85 -17.73
CA LYS A 152 12.42 -3.53 -16.60
C LYS A 152 12.83 -2.23 -15.91
N ASN A 153 11.84 -1.37 -15.71
CA ASN A 153 12.03 -0.09 -15.05
C ASN A 153 11.20 0.02 -13.76
N TYR A 154 11.88 -0.06 -12.62
CA TYR A 154 11.25 0.01 -11.30
C TYR A 154 10.62 1.38 -11.00
N ASN A 155 10.96 2.44 -11.75
CA ASN A 155 10.28 3.75 -11.61
C ASN A 155 8.80 3.71 -12.02
N TYR A 156 8.37 2.63 -12.70
CA TYR A 156 7.02 2.45 -13.22
C TYR A 156 6.22 1.43 -12.41
N ASP A 157 6.65 1.10 -11.19
CA ASP A 157 5.97 0.20 -10.26
C ASP A 157 4.65 0.81 -9.72
N VAL A 158 3.72 1.03 -10.63
CA VAL A 158 2.40 1.62 -10.40
C VAL A 158 1.37 0.74 -11.11
N GLY A 159 0.37 0.33 -10.36
CA GLY A 159 -0.74 -0.48 -10.81
C GLY A 159 -2.08 0.13 -10.43
N PHE A 160 -3.10 -0.16 -11.24
CA PHE A 160 -4.47 0.22 -10.97
C PHE A 160 -5.39 -0.99 -11.04
N VAL A 161 -6.40 -1.01 -10.18
CA VAL A 161 -7.43 -2.04 -10.15
C VAL A 161 -8.80 -1.39 -10.20
N VAL A 162 -9.65 -1.85 -11.12
CA VAL A 162 -11.08 -1.54 -11.10
C VAL A 162 -11.79 -2.55 -10.20
N VAL A 163 -12.47 -2.06 -9.17
CA VAL A 163 -13.22 -2.91 -8.23
C VAL A 163 -14.72 -2.96 -8.53
N SER A 164 -15.34 -4.09 -8.18
CA SER A 164 -16.79 -4.32 -8.29
C SER A 164 -17.58 -3.48 -7.29
N PRO A 165 -18.79 -3.00 -7.62
CA PRO A 165 -19.65 -2.35 -6.65
C PRO A 165 -20.06 -3.32 -5.52
N VAL A 166 -20.29 -2.77 -4.32
CA VAL A 166 -20.84 -3.48 -3.17
C VAL A 166 -22.17 -2.83 -2.81
N ASN A 167 -23.23 -3.64 -2.69
CA ASN A 167 -24.60 -3.17 -2.41
C ASN A 167 -25.04 -2.07 -3.40
N ALA A 168 -24.81 -2.29 -4.70
CA ALA A 168 -25.07 -1.35 -5.79
C ALA A 168 -24.33 0.01 -5.70
N ARG A 169 -23.45 0.21 -4.73
CA ARG A 169 -22.63 1.42 -4.60
C ARG A 169 -21.22 1.20 -5.12
N LYS A 170 -20.69 2.20 -5.80
CA LYS A 170 -19.30 2.26 -6.25
C LYS A 170 -18.41 2.71 -5.11
N ILE A 171 -17.15 2.29 -5.12
CA ILE A 171 -16.28 2.47 -3.95
C ILE A 171 -16.09 3.93 -3.56
N ALA A 172 -15.87 4.82 -4.54
CA ALA A 172 -15.67 6.24 -4.25
C ALA A 172 -16.93 6.93 -3.70
N GLN A 173 -18.13 6.34 -3.86
CA GLN A 173 -19.36 6.83 -3.21
C GLN A 173 -19.41 6.49 -1.72
N VAL A 174 -18.64 5.49 -1.28
CA VAL A 174 -18.58 5.02 0.11
C VAL A 174 -17.38 5.62 0.84
N THR A 175 -16.22 5.59 0.19
CA THR A 175 -14.93 5.97 0.80
C THR A 175 -14.53 7.41 0.52
N GLY A 176 -15.16 8.06 -0.47
CA GLY A 176 -14.52 9.18 -1.18
C GLY A 176 -13.34 8.68 -2.03
N SER A 177 -12.54 9.61 -2.53
CA SER A 177 -11.32 9.30 -3.28
C SER A 177 -10.23 10.34 -3.05
N GLN A 178 -8.99 9.95 -3.27
CA GLN A 178 -7.86 10.87 -3.34
C GLN A 178 -7.70 11.43 -4.75
N GLY A 179 -7.27 12.68 -4.86
CA GLY A 179 -6.83 13.25 -6.14
C GLY A 179 -5.53 12.59 -6.59
N ILE A 180 -5.27 12.58 -7.91
CA ILE A 180 -3.99 12.14 -8.47
C ILE A 180 -3.27 13.33 -9.10
N LYS A 181 -1.97 13.47 -8.82
CA LYS A 181 -1.13 14.52 -9.37
C LYS A 181 0.08 13.89 -10.04
N PHE A 182 0.30 14.25 -11.30
CA PHE A 182 1.48 13.87 -12.07
C PHE A 182 2.39 15.09 -12.25
N ASN A 183 3.67 14.85 -12.58
CA ASN A 183 4.66 15.89 -12.81
C ASN A 183 4.79 16.88 -11.63
N ALA A 184 4.54 16.40 -10.41
CA ALA A 184 4.76 17.20 -9.21
C ALA A 184 6.26 17.41 -8.99
N PRO A 185 6.68 18.56 -8.41
CA PRO A 185 8.04 18.76 -7.97
C PRO A 185 8.50 17.63 -7.03
N ARG A 186 9.79 17.32 -7.04
CA ARG A 186 10.40 16.41 -6.06
C ARG A 186 10.62 17.11 -4.72
N ASN A 187 11.03 16.35 -3.70
CA ASN A 187 11.41 16.86 -2.37
C ASN A 187 10.25 17.61 -1.69
N GLN A 188 9.09 16.96 -1.62
CA GLN A 188 7.86 17.53 -1.09
C GLN A 188 7.50 16.87 0.23
N MET A 189 6.89 17.64 1.15
CA MET A 189 6.24 17.06 2.32
C MET A 189 5.15 16.10 1.85
N THR A 190 5.23 14.84 2.27
CA THR A 190 4.39 13.76 1.74
C THR A 190 3.87 12.92 2.90
N PHE A 191 2.61 12.54 2.80
CA PHE A 191 1.89 11.69 3.72
C PHE A 191 1.68 10.36 3.00
N SER A 192 2.37 9.31 3.45
CA SER A 192 2.17 7.95 2.97
C SER A 192 1.34 7.18 3.97
N PHE A 193 0.33 6.46 3.48
CA PHE A 193 -0.54 5.59 4.27
C PHE A 193 -0.34 4.16 3.79
N GLY A 194 -0.27 3.20 4.72
CA GLY A 194 -0.14 1.79 4.37
C GLY A 194 -0.31 0.84 5.55
N TYR A 195 -0.06 -0.43 5.28
CA TYR A 195 -0.12 -1.56 6.20
C TYR A 195 1.25 -2.25 6.19
N PRO A 196 2.26 -1.66 6.85
CA PRO A 196 3.62 -2.17 6.81
C PRO A 196 3.75 -3.46 7.63
N GLY A 197 4.33 -4.51 7.03
CA GLY A 197 4.43 -5.83 7.65
C GLY A 197 5.23 -5.87 8.95
N ASN A 198 6.16 -4.95 9.15
CA ASN A 198 6.97 -4.83 10.37
C ASN A 198 6.26 -4.09 11.52
N ILE A 199 5.02 -3.63 11.34
CA ILE A 199 4.23 -2.98 12.41
C ILE A 199 2.92 -3.76 12.58
N ALA A 200 2.77 -4.40 13.74
CA ALA A 200 1.61 -5.23 14.07
C ALA A 200 1.24 -6.21 12.92
N ASP A 201 2.27 -6.81 12.29
CA ASP A 201 2.13 -7.74 11.16
C ASP A 201 1.32 -7.18 9.97
N GLY A 202 1.32 -5.86 9.81
CA GLY A 202 0.55 -5.15 8.80
C GLY A 202 -0.96 -5.16 9.05
N GLU A 203 -1.42 -5.41 10.27
CA GLU A 203 -2.85 -5.50 10.58
C GLU A 203 -3.51 -4.15 10.84
N ILE A 204 -2.72 -3.11 11.11
CA ILE A 204 -3.19 -1.75 11.38
C ILE A 204 -2.68 -0.78 10.30
N MET A 205 -3.51 0.21 9.97
CA MET A 205 -3.10 1.29 9.08
C MET A 205 -2.09 2.18 9.82
N SER A 206 -0.96 2.45 9.19
CA SER A 206 0.04 3.40 9.66
C SER A 206 0.29 4.47 8.60
N ALA A 207 0.76 5.63 9.04
CA ALA A 207 1.25 6.66 8.15
C ALA A 207 2.63 7.14 8.52
N CYS A 208 3.34 7.53 7.49
CA CYS A 208 4.55 8.31 7.59
C CYS A 208 4.37 9.65 6.91
N ILE A 209 4.85 10.67 7.58
CA ILE A 209 4.84 12.04 7.13
C ILE A 209 6.28 12.52 7.15
N SER A 210 6.85 12.77 5.99
CA SER A 210 8.18 13.39 5.91
C SER A 210 8.37 14.06 4.56
N LYS A 211 9.41 14.89 4.48
CA LYS A 211 9.86 15.39 3.19
C LYS A 211 10.51 14.24 2.42
N THR A 212 10.07 14.04 1.18
CA THR A 212 10.65 13.00 0.33
C THR A 212 12.12 13.26 0.03
N MET A 213 12.93 12.21 0.02
CA MET A 213 14.34 12.25 -0.37
C MET A 213 14.59 11.35 -1.58
N ALA A 214 15.72 11.54 -2.27
CA ALA A 214 16.12 10.64 -3.33
C ALA A 214 16.31 9.23 -2.76
N ASN A 215 15.56 8.26 -3.27
CA ASN A 215 15.65 6.90 -2.79
C ASN A 215 16.88 6.20 -3.40
N ARG A 216 17.60 5.45 -2.57
CA ARG A 216 18.68 4.55 -2.99
C ARG A 216 18.43 3.09 -2.56
N CYS A 217 17.17 2.63 -2.52
CA CYS A 217 16.74 1.27 -2.11
C CYS A 217 17.33 0.08 -2.92
N GLY A 218 18.48 0.21 -3.58
CA GLY A 218 19.21 -0.89 -4.18
C GLY A 218 18.59 -1.50 -5.45
N ALA A 219 17.36 -1.13 -5.81
CA ALA A 219 16.73 -1.56 -7.06
C ALA A 219 17.47 -0.97 -8.27
N PRO A 220 17.97 -1.79 -9.22
CA PRO A 220 18.97 -1.36 -10.22
C PRO A 220 18.61 -0.14 -11.08
N SER A 221 17.32 0.14 -11.31
CA SER A 221 16.85 1.27 -12.12
C SER A 221 16.04 2.32 -11.35
N TYR A 222 15.78 2.12 -10.05
CA TYR A 222 14.92 3.04 -9.30
C TYR A 222 15.66 4.33 -8.95
N VAL A 223 15.18 5.45 -9.48
CA VAL A 223 15.64 6.82 -9.18
C VAL A 223 14.52 7.66 -8.58
N GLY A 224 13.55 6.99 -7.96
CA GLY A 224 12.37 7.61 -7.34
C GLY A 224 12.67 8.29 -6.02
N GLN A 225 11.63 8.44 -5.21
CA GLN A 225 11.70 9.14 -3.92
C GLN A 225 11.27 8.20 -2.79
N ALA A 226 11.86 8.38 -1.62
CA ALA A 226 11.51 7.66 -0.39
C ALA A 226 11.16 8.65 0.72
N LEU A 227 10.50 8.14 1.74
CA LEU A 227 10.31 8.82 3.01
C LEU A 227 11.43 8.40 3.99
N ARG A 228 11.66 9.18 5.03
CA ARG A 228 12.75 8.98 6.02
C ARG A 228 12.42 7.99 7.12
N CYS A 229 11.58 7.08 6.72
CA CYS A 229 10.66 6.32 7.49
C CYS A 229 10.49 5.09 6.56
#